data_AF-A0A9D4F8H2-F1
#
_entry.id   AF-A0A9D4F8H2-F1
#
_cell.length_a   1.000
_cell.length_b   1.000
_cell.length_c   1.000
_cell.angle_alpha   90.00
_cell.angle_beta   90.00
_cell.angle_gamma   90.00
#
_symmetry.space_group_name_H-M   'P 1'
#
loop_
_entity.id
_entity.type
_entity.pdbx_description
1 polymer ?
#
loop_
_entity_poly.entity_id
_entity_poly.type
_entity_poly.pdbx_seq_one_letter_code
_entity_poly.pdbx_strand_id
1 'polypeptide(L)' 'MFLTVLFLQCSKSCSEGMQITEYQCFQSATSDILVDDFLCPERPKRIDVCNHGPCVIGKKE' A
#
# COMPACT_ATOMS: atom_id res chain seq x y z
N MET A 1 10.33 -2.00 17.97
CA MET A 1 9.52 -1.24 17.00
C MET A 1 9.52 -2.00 15.69
N PHE A 2 8.35 -2.43 15.22
CA PHE A 2 8.20 -3.16 13.97
C PHE A 2 7.39 -2.31 12.99
N LEU A 3 7.80 -2.31 11.73
CA LEU A 3 7.15 -1.59 10.64
C LEU A 3 6.45 -2.61 9.74
N THR A 4 5.13 -2.60 9.73
CA THR A 4 4.36 -3.48 8.83
C THR A 4 4.00 -2.71 7.58
N VAL A 5 4.25 -3.32 6.42
CA VAL A 5 3.93 -2.75 5.11
C VAL A 5 2.46 -3.02 4.79
N LEU A 6 1.69 -1.96 4.54
CA LEU A 6 0.32 -2.05 4.05
C LEU A 6 0.28 -1.66 2.58
N PHE A 7 -0.08 -2.63 1.75
CA PHE A 7 -0.28 -2.46 0.33
C PHE A 7 -1.73 -2.04 0.09
N LEU A 8 -1.97 -0.80 -0.34
CA LEU A 8 -3.29 -0.39 -0.82
C LEU A 8 -3.56 -1.06 -2.16
N GLN A 9 -4.84 -1.19 -2.54
CA GLN A 9 -5.17 -1.71 -3.87
C GLN A 9 -4.66 -0.76 -4.95
N CYS A 10 -4.25 -1.32 -6.09
CA CYS A 10 -3.88 -0.53 -7.25
C CYS A 10 -5.07 0.34 -7.69
N SER A 11 -4.82 1.63 -7.98
CA SER A 11 -5.85 2.58 -8.39
C SER A 11 -6.63 2.13 -9.63
N LYS A 12 -6.05 1.27 -10.46
CA LYS A 12 -6.72 0.64 -11.59
C LYS A 12 -6.57 -0.86 -11.51
N SER A 13 -7.62 -1.60 -11.84
CA SER A 13 -7.58 -3.07 -11.96
C SER A 13 -6.93 -3.56 -13.25
N CYS A 14 -6.72 -2.67 -14.23
CA CYS A 14 -6.08 -2.94 -15.50
C CYS A 14 -5.47 -1.65 -16.07
N SER A 15 -4.50 -1.77 -16.98
CA SER A 15 -3.62 -0.67 -17.42
C SER A 15 -2.80 -0.05 -16.28
N GLU A 16 -1.79 0.74 -16.66
CA GLU A 16 -0.90 1.40 -15.71
C GLU A 16 -1.69 2.19 -14.67
N GLY A 17 -1.61 1.73 -13.42
CA GLY A 17 -2.19 2.33 -12.23
C GLY A 17 -1.11 2.68 -11.21
N MET A 18 -1.53 3.37 -10.16
CA MET A 18 -0.66 3.71 -9.03
C MET A 18 -1.12 2.97 -7.79
N GLN A 19 -0.17 2.44 -7.03
CA GLN A 19 -0.37 1.83 -5.75
C GLN A 19 0.39 2.63 -4.70
N ILE A 20 -0.30 2.93 -3.61
CA ILE A 20 0.29 3.63 -2.47
C ILE A 20 0.62 2.57 -1.42
N THR A 21 1.87 2.57 -0.98
CA THR A 21 2.32 1.73 0.12
C THR A 21 2.43 2.61 1.36
N GLU A 22 1.66 2.27 2.38
CA GLU A 22 1.71 2.91 3.69
C GLU A 22 2.38 1.98 4.70
N TYR A 23 2.96 2.57 5.75
CA TYR A 23 3.63 1.82 6.79
C TYR A 23 2.96 2.09 8.12
N GLN A 24 2.60 1.02 8.84
CA GLN A 24 2.10 1.11 10.20
C GLN A 24 3.19 0.71 11.18
N CYS A 25 3.30 1.50 12.26
CA CYS A 25 4.24 1.25 13.33
C CYS A 25 3.56 0.61 14.53
N PHE A 26 4.17 -0.47 15.00
CA PHE A 26 3.75 -1.18 16.20
C PHE A 26 4.86 -1.14 17.24
N GLN A 27 4.47 -0.94 18.50
CA GLN A 27 5.41 -0.87 19.63
C GLN A 27 6.10 -2.22 19.84
N SER A 28 5.33 -3.30 19.69
CA SER A 28 5.74 -4.70 19.88
C SER A 28 5.09 -5.60 18.82
N ALA A 29 5.79 -6.65 18.37
CA ALA A 29 5.28 -7.61 17.37
C ALA A 29 4.03 -8.38 17.83
N THR A 30 3.71 -8.35 19.13
CA THR A 30 2.64 -9.11 19.78
C THR A 30 1.48 -8.22 20.24
N SER A 31 1.60 -6.90 20.09
CA SER A 31 0.58 -5.96 20.53
C SER A 31 0.15 -5.13 19.33
N ASP A 32 -1.10 -5.29 18.90
CA ASP A 32 -1.81 -4.44 17.93
C ASP A 32 -2.04 -3.00 18.44
N ILE A 33 -1.24 -2.54 19.41
CA ILE A 33 -1.26 -1.17 19.88
C ILE A 33 -0.58 -0.34 18.80
N LEU A 34 -1.42 0.28 17.97
CA LEU A 34 -1.01 1.33 17.06
C LEU A 34 -0.37 2.45 17.87
N VAL A 35 0.89 2.73 17.55
CA VAL A 35 1.64 3.77 18.22
C VAL A 35 1.33 5.09 17.54
N ASP A 36 1.18 6.14 18.36
CA ASP A 36 0.97 7.51 17.87
C ASP A 36 2.00 7.90 16.81
N ASP A 37 1.53 8.63 15.79
CA ASP A 37 2.30 9.15 14.66
C ASP A 37 3.62 9.81 15.07
N PHE A 38 3.66 10.48 16.22
CA PHE A 38 4.86 11.15 16.72
C PHE A 38 6.02 10.20 17.02
N LEU A 39 5.74 8.93 17.35
CA LEU A 39 6.76 7.92 17.66
C LEU A 39 7.29 7.22 16.41
N CYS A 40 6.70 7.50 15.24
CA CYS A 40 7.18 7.06 13.93
C CYS A 40 7.20 8.21 12.91
N PRO A 41 8.15 9.15 13.07
CA PRO A 41 8.24 10.33 12.22
C PRO A 41 8.55 10.01 10.76
N GLU A 42 9.19 8.87 10.48
CA GLU A 42 9.56 8.44 9.14
C GLU A 42 8.52 7.44 8.61
N ARG A 43 7.35 7.93 8.18
CA ARG A 43 6.40 7.16 7.39
C ARG A 43 6.61 7.47 5.90
N PRO A 44 7.53 6.79 5.21
CA PRO A 44 7.68 7.00 3.78
C PRO A 44 6.42 6.51 3.08
N LYS A 45 5.60 7.41 2.54
CA LYS A 45 4.57 7.00 1.59
C LYS A 45 5.27 6.70 0.27
N ARG A 46 5.25 5.44 -0.15
CA ARG A 46 5.85 5.03 -1.42
C ARG A 46 4.75 4.88 -2.46
N ILE A 47 4.92 5.54 -3.59
CA ILE A 47 4.03 5.39 -4.74
C ILE A 47 4.77 4.50 -5.73
N ASP A 48 4.21 3.33 -5.99
CA ASP A 48 4.72 2.38 -6.97
C ASP A 48 3.72 2.24 -8.11
N VAL A 49 4.23 2.02 -9.32
CA VAL A 49 3.39 1.72 -10.48
C VAL A 49 2.94 0.27 -10.39
N CYS A 50 1.66 0.03 -10.64
CA CYS A 50 1.03 -1.29 -10.57
C CYS A 50 0.21 -1.56 -11.84
N ASN A 51 -0.01 -2.83 -12.13
CA ASN A 51 -0.84 -3.29 -13.26
C ASN A 51 -0.38 -2.80 -14.64
N HIS A 52 0.81 -3.22 -15.08
CA HIS A 52 1.35 -2.87 -16.41
C HIS A 52 0.65 -3.54 -17.60
N GLY A 53 -0.37 -4.38 -17.37
CA GLY A 53 -1.07 -5.11 -18.43
C GLY A 53 -2.20 -4.28 -19.07
N PRO A 54 -2.42 -4.37 -20.40
CA PRO A 54 -3.55 -3.69 -21.03
C PRO A 54 -4.88 -4.16 -20.44
N CYS A 55 -5.85 -3.25 -20.33
CA CYS A 55 -7.22 -3.64 -20.08
C CYS A 55 -7.72 -4.49 -21.24
N VAL A 56 -8.00 -5.76 -20.99
CA VAL A 56 -8.83 -6.55 -21.90
C VAL A 56 -10.23 -5.96 -21.84
N ILE A 57 -10.51 -5.02 -22.75
CA ILE A 57 -11.89 -4.63 -23.04
C ILE A 57 -12.51 -5.92 -23.54
N GLY A 58 -13.39 -6.51 -22.72
CA GLY A 58 -14.12 -7.70 -23.12
C GLY A 58 -14.65 -7.48 -24.52
N LYS A 59 -14.29 -8.37 -25.44
CA LYS A 59 -15.03 -8.48 -26.69
C LYS A 59 -16.48 -8.69 -26.28
N LYS A 60 -17.33 -7.70 -26.56
CA LYS A 60 -18.76 -7.94 -26.65
C LYS A 60 -18.92 -8.82 -27.89
N GLU A 61 -19.08 -10.12 -27.68
CA GLU A 61 -19.69 -11.01 -28.67
C GLU A 61 -21.14 -10.58 -28.92
#